data_AF-A0A0G1CG63-F1
#
_entry.id   AF-A0A0G1CG63-F1
#
_cell.length_a   1.000
_cell.length_b   1.000
_cell.length_c   1.000
_cell.angle_alpha   90.00
_cell.angle_beta   90.00
_cell.angle_gamma   90.00
#
_symmetry.space_group_name_H-M   'P 1'
#
loop_
_entity.id
_entity.type
_entity.pdbx_description
1 polymer ?
#
loop_
_entity_poly.entity_id
_entity_poly.type
_entity_poly.pdbx_seq_one_letter_code
_entity_poly.pdbx_strand_id
1 'polypeptide(L)'
;MLDSIDNRNPLEVYTVNLTQKAKMGKLDPVIGRNEEIRRVMQILARRTKNNPVLLGDPGVGKTAIVEGLAQRIVSGDVPSTLQNKKF
;
A
#
# COMPACT_ATOMS: atom_id res chain seq x y z
N MET A 1 26.43 -18.90 17.63
CA MET A 1 25.99 -17.57 17.20
C MET A 1 25.23 -17.71 15.88
N LEU A 2 24.09 -18.41 15.92
CA LEU A 2 23.18 -18.60 14.79
C LEU A 2 21.78 -18.60 15.38
N ASP A 3 21.25 -17.40 15.61
CA ASP A 3 19.85 -17.25 16.01
C ASP A 3 18.97 -17.53 14.80
N SER A 4 18.53 -18.80 14.76
CA SER A 4 17.28 -19.33 14.21
C SER A 4 16.49 -18.37 13.33
N ILE A 5 16.57 -18.59 12.02
CA ILE A 5 15.70 -17.97 11.00
C ILE A 5 14.21 -18.28 11.27
N ASP A 6 13.92 -19.28 12.09
CA ASP A 6 12.60 -19.86 12.33
C ASP A 6 11.65 -19.02 13.20
N ASN A 7 12.13 -17.93 13.84
CA ASN A 7 11.29 -17.10 14.72
C ASN A 7 11.13 -15.64 14.25
N ARG A 8 11.47 -15.33 12.99
CA ARG A 8 11.27 -14.00 12.39
C ARG A 8 9.95 -13.95 11.65
N ASN A 9 9.21 -12.85 11.80
CA ASN A 9 7.95 -12.64 11.10
C ASN A 9 8.21 -12.71 9.57
N PRO A 10 7.58 -13.66 8.83
CA PRO A 10 7.82 -13.81 7.39
C PRO A 10 7.53 -12.54 6.59
N LEU A 11 6.60 -11.71 7.05
CA LEU A 11 6.29 -10.44 6.39
C LEU A 11 7.47 -9.45 6.47
N GLU A 12 8.24 -9.46 7.55
CA GLU A 12 9.39 -8.56 7.71
C GLU A 12 10.59 -9.00 6.87
N VAL A 13 10.70 -10.31 6.61
CA VAL A 13 11.79 -10.89 5.82
C VAL A 13 11.52 -10.79 4.32
N TYR A 14 10.28 -11.04 3.89
CA TYR A 14 9.94 -11.22 2.47
C TYR A 14 9.11 -10.08 1.88
N THR A 15 8.61 -9.14 2.69
CA THR A 15 7.77 -8.05 2.19
C THR A 15 8.27 -6.69 2.65
N VAL A 16 7.74 -5.64 2.04
CA VAL A 16 8.05 -4.26 2.36
C VAL A 16 6.80 -3.59 2.87
N ASN A 17 6.86 -3.02 4.08
CA ASN A 17 5.76 -2.25 4.64
C ASN A 17 5.76 -0.82 4.08
N LEU A 18 4.87 -0.56 3.11
CA LEU A 18 4.71 0.73 2.47
C LEU A 18 4.10 1.77 3.41
N THR A 19 3.18 1.39 4.28
CA THR A 19 2.60 2.31 5.28
C THR A 19 3.63 2.82 6.28
N GLN A 20 4.59 1.98 6.68
CA GLN A 20 5.71 2.37 7.51
C GLN A 20 6.67 3.30 6.76
N LYS A 21 6.98 3.01 5.49
CA LYS A 21 7.79 3.90 4.64
C LYS A 21 7.12 5.27 4.44
N ALA A 22 5.81 5.30 4.25
CA ALA A 22 5.01 6.52 4.16
C ALA A 22 5.08 7.34 5.45
N LYS A 23 4.93 6.69 6.62
CA LYS A 23 5.09 7.35 7.94
C LYS A 23 6.48 7.94 8.14
N MET A 24 7.50 7.28 7.61
CA MET A 24 8.89 7.75 7.68
C MET A 24 9.21 8.84 6.63
N GLY A 25 8.27 9.24 5.78
CA GLY A 25 8.51 10.22 4.71
C GLY A 25 9.47 9.73 3.62
N LYS A 26 9.64 8.41 3.48
CA LYS A 26 10.57 7.79 2.53
C LYS A 26 9.96 7.46 1.16
N LEU A 27 8.68 7.78 0.97
CA LEU A 27 7.99 7.59 -0.30
C LEU A 27 7.89 8.93 -1.03
N ASP A 28 8.14 8.91 -2.34
CA ASP A 28 8.01 10.09 -3.17
C ASP A 28 6.55 10.57 -3.22
N PRO A 29 6.30 11.89 -3.22
CA PRO A 29 4.95 12.42 -3.30
C PRO A 29 4.29 12.06 -4.63
N VAL A 30 3.09 11.47 -4.57
CA VAL A 30 2.40 11.00 -5.77
C VAL A 30 1.54 12.12 -6.36
N ILE A 31 1.87 12.53 -7.59
CA ILE A 31 1.17 13.59 -8.32
C ILE A 31 0.32 12.98 -9.43
N GLY A 32 -0.92 13.47 -9.60
CA GLY A 32 -1.75 13.16 -10.77
C GLY A 32 -2.45 11.80 -10.79
N ARG A 33 -2.30 10.95 -9.77
CA ARG A 33 -2.90 9.59 -9.70
C ARG A 33 -4.15 9.50 -8.80
N ASN A 34 -4.84 10.62 -8.62
CA ASN A 34 -5.92 10.72 -7.64
C ASN A 34 -7.13 9.84 -7.97
N GLU A 35 -7.45 9.68 -9.25
CA GLU A 35 -8.60 8.87 -9.68
C GLU A 35 -8.33 7.38 -9.51
N GLU A 36 -7.14 6.91 -9.89
CA GLU A 36 -6.73 5.53 -9.74
C GLU A 36 -6.64 5.13 -8.27
N ILE A 37 -6.05 5.97 -7.42
CA ILE A 37 -5.98 5.71 -5.97
C ILE A 37 -7.40 5.64 -5.38
N ARG A 38 -8.29 6.57 -5.74
CA ARG A 38 -9.71 6.53 -5.31
C ARG A 38 -10.39 5.25 -5.78
N ARG A 39 -10.15 4.81 -7.01
CA ARG A 39 -10.73 3.57 -7.55
C ARG A 39 -10.25 2.34 -6.78
N VAL A 40 -8.96 2.28 -6.45
CA VAL A 40 -8.37 1.21 -5.62
C VAL A 40 -9.02 1.19 -4.25
N MET A 41 -9.14 2.34 -3.57
CA MET A 41 -9.82 2.43 -2.27
C MET A 41 -11.28 1.93 -2.34
N GLN A 42 -12.01 2.35 -3.37
CA GLN A 42 -13.40 1.89 -3.57
C GLN A 42 -13.49 0.38 -3.77
N ILE A 43 -12.56 -0.23 -4.51
CA ILE A 43 -12.54 -1.68 -4.73
C ILE A 43 -12.25 -2.42 -3.41
N LEU A 44 -11.23 -1.98 -2.66
CA LEU A 44 -10.86 -2.58 -1.39
C LEU A 44 -11.99 -2.52 -0.34
N ALA A 45 -12.84 -1.49 -0.40
CA ALA A 45 -13.98 -1.32 0.49
C ALA A 45 -15.21 -2.20 0.14
N ARG A 46 -15.19 -2.95 -0.97
CA ARG A 46 -16.31 -3.81 -1.39
C ARG A 46 -16.43 -5.06 -0.50
N ARG A 47 -17.65 -5.61 -0.44
CA ARG A 47 -17.92 -6.91 0.23
C ARG A 47 -17.37 -8.11 -0.55
N THR A 48 -17.37 -8.04 -1.88
CA THR A 48 -16.92 -9.13 -2.76
C THR A 48 -16.02 -8.58 -3.87
N LYS A 49 -15.08 -9.41 -4.35
CA LYS A 49 -14.09 -9.03 -5.37
C LYS A 49 -13.36 -7.74 -4.99
N ASN A 50 -12.88 -7.68 -3.75
CA ASN A 50 -12.24 -6.51 -3.15
C ASN A 50 -10.72 -6.45 -3.39
N ASN A 51 -10.18 -7.32 -4.23
CA ASN A 51 -8.75 -7.37 -4.54
C ASN A 51 -8.50 -6.68 -5.90
N PRO A 52 -8.05 -5.41 -5.91
CA PRO A 52 -7.73 -4.70 -7.15
C PRO A 52 -6.45 -5.25 -7.78
N VAL A 53 -6.40 -5.24 -9.12
CA VAL A 53 -5.20 -5.57 -9.91
C VAL A 53 -4.89 -4.40 -10.83
N LEU A 54 -3.65 -3.90 -10.79
CA LEU A 54 -3.20 -2.78 -11.61
C LEU A 54 -2.57 -3.29 -12.92
N LEU A 55 -3.27 -3.08 -14.04
CA LEU A 55 -2.83 -3.49 -15.38
C LEU A 55 -2.23 -2.30 -16.15
N GLY A 56 -1.34 -2.58 -17.09
CA GLY A 56 -0.62 -1.58 -17.89
C GLY A 56 0.81 -1.99 -18.22
N ASP A 57 1.52 -1.16 -19.01
CA ASP A 57 2.90 -1.42 -19.40
C ASP A 57 3.88 -1.27 -18.23
N PRO A 58 5.09 -1.87 -18.31
CA PRO A 58 6.16 -1.59 -17.35
C PRO A 58 6.52 -0.10 -17.37
N GLY A 59 6.83 0.47 -16.19
CA GLY A 59 7.28 1.86 -16.07
C GLY A 59 6.18 2.93 -16.03
N VAL A 60 4.90 2.59 -16.21
CA VAL A 60 3.78 3.58 -16.19
C VAL A 60 3.44 4.13 -14.79
N GLY A 61 4.16 3.70 -13.75
CA GLY A 61 3.95 4.19 -12.38
C GLY A 61 2.88 3.42 -11.59
N LYS A 62 2.68 2.13 -11.85
CA LYS A 62 1.77 1.29 -11.05
C LYS A 62 2.13 1.27 -9.56
N THR A 63 3.43 1.24 -9.27
CA THR A 63 3.97 1.30 -7.90
C THR A 63 3.56 2.59 -7.20
N ALA A 64 3.59 3.72 -7.92
CA ALA A 64 3.20 5.02 -7.38
C ALA A 64 1.73 5.06 -6.94
N ILE A 65 0.84 4.29 -7.56
CA ILE A 65 -0.57 4.19 -7.12
C ILE A 65 -0.64 3.54 -5.73
N VAL A 66 0.17 2.50 -5.48
CA VAL A 66 0.19 1.79 -4.19
C VAL A 66 0.89 2.63 -3.11
N GLU A 67 1.96 3.33 -3.46
CA GLU A 67 2.65 4.26 -2.55
C GLU A 67 1.75 5.44 -2.16
N GLY A 68 0.99 5.99 -3.13
CA GLY A 68 0.01 7.04 -2.88
C GLY A 68 -1.16 6.57 -2.02
N LEU A 69 -1.59 5.31 -2.17
CA LEU A 69 -2.55 4.69 -1.26
C LEU A 69 -1.99 4.63 0.17
N ALA A 70 -0.73 4.18 0.34
CA ALA A 70 -0.10 4.11 1.65
C ALA A 70 0.01 5.51 2.30
N GLN A 71 0.37 6.54 1.54
CA GLN A 71 0.37 7.93 2.00
C GLN A 71 -1.02 8.38 2.49
N ARG A 72 -2.09 8.09 1.75
CA ARG A 72 -3.47 8.44 2.15
C ARG A 72 -3.93 7.73 3.41
N ILE A 73 -3.56 6.46 3.57
CA ILE A 73 -3.86 5.70 4.80
C ILE A 73 -3.20 6.37 6.01
N VAL A 74 -1.95 6.81 5.87
CA VAL A 74 -1.22 7.52 6.93
C VAL A 74 -1.81 8.90 7.21
N SER A 75 -2.27 9.62 6.18
CA SER A 75 -2.92 10.93 6.34
C SER A 75 -4.36 10.84 6.85
N GLY A 76 -4.94 9.65 6.92
CA GLY A 76 -6.35 9.44 7.29
C GLY A 76 -7.36 9.78 6.19
N ASP A 77 -6.90 10.07 4.96
CA ASP A 77 -7.76 10.33 3.79
C ASP A 77 -8.24 9.02 3.15
N VAL A 78 -8.88 8.16 3.96
CA VAL A 78 -9.40 6.86 3.53
C VAL A 78 -10.73 6.53 4.23
N PRO A 79 -11.58 5.68 3.62
CA PRO A 79 -12.77 5.15 4.29
C PRO A 79 -12.41 4.43 5.60
N SER A 80 -13.35 4.42 6.56
CA SER A 80 -13.18 3.77 7.86
C SER A 80 -12.72 2.31 7.80
N THR A 81 -13.12 1.58 6.75
CA THR A 81 -12.72 0.19 6.49
C THR A 81 -11.22 0.02 6.24
N LEU A 82 -10.54 1.05 5.74
CA LEU A 82 -9.12 1.07 5.39
C LEU A 82 -8.26 1.83 6.41
N GLN A 83 -8.86 2.48 7.40
CA GLN A 83 -8.12 3.16 8.45
C GLN A 83 -7.25 2.16 9.23
N ASN A 84 -6.03 2.60 9.55
CA ASN A 84 -5.04 1.83 10.32
C ASN A 84 -4.63 0.47 9.71
N LYS A 85 -4.99 0.19 8.46
CA LYS A 85 -4.51 -1.00 7.74
C LYS A 85 -3.04 -0.84 7.38
N LYS A 86 -2.32 -1.96 7.39
CA LYS A 86 -0.92 -2.04 6.98
C LYS A 86 -0.86 -2.57 5.55
N PHE A 87 -0.18 -1.83 4.69
CA PHE A 87 0.17 -2.18 3.31
C PHE A 87 1.67 -2.05 3.15
#